data_AF-A0A1C0BXP5-F1
#
_entry.id   AF-A0A1C0BXP5-F1
#
_cell.length_a   1.000
_cell.length_b   1.000
_cell.length_c   1.000
_cell.angle_alpha   90.00
_cell.angle_beta   90.00
_cell.angle_gamma   90.00
#
_symmetry.space_group_name_H-M   'P 1'
#
loop_
_entity.id
_entity.type
_entity.pdbx_description
1 polymer ?
#
loop_
_entity_poly.entity_id
_entity_poly.type
_entity_poly.pdbx_seq_one_letter_code
_entity_poly.pdbx_strand_id
1 'polypeptide(L)'
;MTINDAMRTYRLPNPTTPEDLECRWSKVLNFGDKVLLAGYYYNGQNKPSYFGAVYEYLEDGRHDCESTIGLYAASEVEFEDDGHAIAWAMQQ
;
A
#
# COMPACT_ATOMS: atom_id res chain seq x y z
N MET A 1 9.49 5.39 -8.85
CA MET A 1 9.69 5.50 -7.41
C MET A 1 10.24 4.17 -6.95
N THR A 2 11.42 4.18 -6.33
CA THR A 2 11.95 2.95 -5.72
C THR A 2 11.19 2.70 -4.42
N ILE A 3 11.16 1.45 -3.95
CA ILE A 3 10.53 1.07 -2.67
C ILE A 3 11.01 1.96 -1.53
N ASN A 4 12.32 2.25 -1.47
CA ASN A 4 12.92 3.13 -0.46
C ASN A 4 12.40 4.58 -0.52
N ASP A 5 12.13 5.10 -1.71
CA ASP A 5 11.59 6.44 -1.88
C ASP A 5 10.13 6.49 -1.43
N ALA A 6 9.33 5.50 -1.84
CA ALA A 6 7.94 5.36 -1.40
C ALA A 6 7.82 5.22 0.13
N MET A 7 8.69 4.42 0.74
CA MET A 7 8.77 4.29 2.20
C MET A 7 9.06 5.62 2.89
N ARG A 8 9.93 6.46 2.33
CA ARG A 8 10.28 7.76 2.92
C ARG A 8 9.17 8.79 2.73
N THR A 9 8.65 8.89 1.52
CA THR A 9 7.64 9.89 1.14
C THR A 9 6.30 9.59 1.78
N TYR A 10 5.84 8.33 1.70
CA TYR A 10 4.54 7.91 2.19
C TYR A 10 4.59 7.27 3.59
N ARG A 11 5.78 7.17 4.19
CA ARG A 11 6.01 6.57 5.53
C ARG A 11 5.47 5.14 5.63
N LEU A 12 5.58 4.40 4.53
CA LEU A 12 5.13 3.03 4.44
C LEU A 12 6.05 2.13 5.28
N PRO A 13 5.54 1.42 6.29
CA PRO A 13 6.32 0.48 7.06
C PRO A 13 6.68 -0.72 6.18
N ASN A 14 7.90 -1.22 6.35
CA ASN A 14 8.41 -2.41 5.68
C ASN A 14 9.59 -2.99 6.50
N PRO A 15 9.50 -4.23 7.01
CA PRO A 15 8.31 -5.09 7.01
C PRO A 15 7.22 -4.60 7.99
N THR A 16 6.00 -5.12 7.85
CA THR A 16 4.84 -4.81 8.72
C THR A 16 3.85 -5.98 8.77
N THR A 17 2.69 -5.82 9.41
CA THR A 17 1.56 -6.77 9.35
C THR A 17 0.32 -6.14 8.68
N PRO A 18 -0.58 -6.96 8.09
CA PRO A 18 -1.86 -6.48 7.55
C PRO A 18 -2.66 -5.69 8.59
N GLU A 19 -2.71 -6.18 9.83
CA GLU A 19 -3.44 -5.49 10.91
C GLU A 19 -2.87 -4.09 11.21
N ASP A 20 -1.54 -3.93 11.27
CA ASP A 20 -0.92 -2.63 11.49
C ASP A 20 -1.19 -1.67 10.32
N LEU A 21 -1.23 -2.19 9.07
CA LEU A 21 -1.65 -1.39 7.92
C LEU A 21 -3.12 -0.95 8.05
N GLU A 22 -4.03 -1.86 8.38
CA GLU A 22 -5.46 -1.59 8.57
C GLU A 22 -5.73 -0.57 9.69
N CYS A 23 -4.90 -0.58 10.74
CA CYS A 23 -4.98 0.41 11.81
C CYS A 23 -4.51 1.81 11.39
N ARG A 24 -3.56 1.90 10.45
CA ARG A 24 -2.94 3.17 10.02
C ARG A 24 -3.61 3.80 8.80
N TRP A 25 -4.20 2.99 7.94
CA TRP A 25 -4.84 3.43 6.71
C TRP A 25 -6.26 2.89 6.60
N SER A 26 -7.16 3.73 6.09
CA SER A 26 -8.59 3.37 6.02
C SER A 26 -8.95 2.44 4.85
N LYS A 27 -8.06 2.28 3.86
CA LYS A 27 -8.34 1.51 2.62
C LYS A 27 -7.24 0.48 2.37
N VAL A 28 -7.32 -0.61 3.12
CA VAL A 28 -6.47 -1.80 2.96
C VAL A 28 -7.37 -2.96 2.54
N LEU A 29 -6.93 -3.76 1.58
CA LEU A 29 -7.68 -4.86 1.00
C LEU A 29 -6.78 -6.09 0.89
N ASN A 30 -7.19 -7.18 1.53
CA ASN A 30 -6.56 -8.49 1.31
C ASN A 30 -7.04 -9.04 -0.03
N PHE A 31 -6.10 -9.24 -0.97
CA PHE A 31 -6.34 -9.67 -2.34
C PHE A 31 -5.55 -10.93 -2.67
N GLY A 32 -6.12 -12.09 -2.32
CA GLY A 32 -5.47 -13.38 -2.51
C GLY A 32 -4.18 -13.48 -1.69
N ASP A 33 -3.05 -13.43 -2.38
CA ASP A 33 -1.71 -13.52 -1.80
C ASP A 33 -1.03 -12.15 -1.56
N LYS A 34 -1.78 -11.07 -1.80
CA LYS A 34 -1.27 -9.71 -1.69
C LYS A 34 -2.16 -8.87 -0.79
N VAL A 35 -1.58 -7.83 -0.21
CA VAL A 35 -2.32 -6.81 0.52
C VAL A 35 -2.20 -5.50 -0.25
N LEU A 36 -3.35 -4.99 -0.70
CA LEU A 36 -3.44 -3.75 -1.44
C LEU A 36 -3.74 -2.61 -0.48
N LEU A 37 -3.09 -1.49 -0.69
CA LEU A 37 -3.25 -0.28 0.11
C LEU A 37 -3.53 0.90 -0.82
N ALA A 38 -4.58 1.65 -0.53
CA ALA A 38 -4.74 3.01 -1.03
C ALA A 38 -4.50 3.98 0.12
N GLY A 39 -3.42 4.73 0.01
CA GLY A 39 -3.07 5.76 0.98
C GLY A 39 -3.39 7.16 0.46
N TYR A 40 -3.57 8.08 1.40
CA TYR A 40 -3.68 9.50 1.12
C TYR A 40 -2.42 10.22 1.58
N TYR A 41 -1.83 10.99 0.68
CA TYR A 41 -0.68 11.85 0.93
C TYR A 41 -0.96 13.24 0.35
N TYR A 42 -0.95 14.27 1.20
CA TYR A 42 -1.21 15.64 0.77
C TYR A 42 -0.02 16.20 -0.02
N ASN A 43 -0.14 16.29 -1.35
CA ASN A 43 0.88 16.87 -2.25
C ASN A 43 0.65 18.35 -2.60
N GLY A 44 -0.29 19.00 -1.92
CA GLY A 44 -0.62 20.42 -2.12
C GLY A 44 -2.02 20.68 -2.65
N GLN A 45 -2.40 21.96 -2.73
CA GLN A 45 -3.73 22.36 -3.16
C GLN A 45 -3.96 22.01 -4.64
N ASN A 46 -5.06 21.31 -4.93
CA ASN A 46 -5.49 20.94 -6.29
C ASN A 46 -4.57 19.95 -7.03
N LYS A 47 -3.83 19.12 -6.28
CA LYS A 47 -3.02 18.02 -6.83
C LYS A 47 -3.58 16.66 -6.42
N PRO A 48 -3.41 15.62 -7.27
CA PRO A 48 -3.72 14.25 -6.87
C PRO A 48 -2.96 13.92 -5.60
N SER A 49 -3.66 13.33 -4.64
CA SER A 49 -3.18 13.12 -3.27
C SER A 49 -3.37 11.68 -2.81
N TYR A 50 -3.73 10.76 -3.71
CA TYR A 50 -3.85 9.34 -3.40
C TYR A 50 -2.70 8.56 -4.03
N PHE A 51 -2.28 7.48 -3.39
CA PHE A 51 -1.25 6.59 -3.91
C PHE A 51 -1.65 5.14 -3.66
N GLY A 52 -1.22 4.25 -4.55
CA GLY A 52 -1.40 2.81 -4.41
C GLY A 52 -0.14 2.17 -3.87
N ALA A 53 -0.26 1.20 -2.99
CA ALA A 53 0.84 0.35 -2.56
C ALA A 53 0.39 -1.11 -2.50
N VAL A 54 1.33 -2.01 -2.73
CA VAL A 54 1.12 -3.45 -2.81
C VAL A 54 2.14 -4.10 -1.90
N TYR A 55 1.64 -4.96 -1.03
CA TYR A 55 2.41 -5.75 -0.10
C TYR A 55 2.26 -7.23 -0.43
N GLU A 56 3.31 -8.00 -0.20
CA GLU A 56 3.35 -9.45 -0.36
C GLU A 56 3.65 -10.12 0.99
N TYR A 57 3.11 -11.32 1.21
CA TYR A 57 3.46 -12.12 2.39
C TYR A 57 4.87 -12.67 2.23
N LEU A 58 5.70 -12.50 3.25
CA LEU A 58 7.09 -12.98 3.27
C LEU A 58 7.22 -14.40 3.81
N GLU A 59 6.15 -14.92 4.41
CA GLU A 59 6.10 -16.23 5.08
C GLU A 59 5.28 -17.21 4.23
N ASP A 60 5.77 -18.43 4.05
CA ASP A 60 5.06 -19.50 3.34
C ASP A 60 4.06 -20.19 4.29
N GLY A 61 2.77 -20.17 3.94
CA GLY A 61 1.76 -20.88 4.72
C GLY A 61 0.38 -20.21 4.70
N ARG A 62 -0.32 -20.29 5.84
CA ARG A 62 -1.62 -19.64 6.00
C ARG A 62 -1.39 -18.17 6.27
N HIS A 63 -1.90 -17.32 5.38
CA HIS A 63 -1.88 -15.87 5.56
C HIS A 63 -3.00 -15.43 6.51
N ASP A 64 -2.62 -14.73 7.56
CA ASP A 64 -3.49 -14.13 8.56
C ASP A 64 -3.07 -12.67 8.86
N CYS A 65 -3.86 -11.98 9.68
CA CYS A 65 -3.68 -10.56 9.97
C CYS A 65 -2.37 -10.24 10.72
N GLU A 66 -1.71 -11.25 11.32
CA GLU A 66 -0.45 -11.11 12.05
C GLU A 66 0.78 -11.52 11.20
N SER A 67 0.55 -12.05 10.00
CA SER A 67 1.62 -12.50 9.11
C SER A 67 2.51 -11.34 8.65
N THR A 68 3.79 -11.63 8.44
CA THR A 68 4.77 -10.63 8.01
C THR A 68 4.60 -10.31 6.53
N ILE A 69 4.29 -9.05 6.23
CA ILE A 69 4.20 -8.53 4.86
C ILE A 69 5.31 -7.54 4.55
N GLY A 70 5.79 -7.59 3.31
CA GLY A 70 6.80 -6.69 2.76
C GLY A 70 6.24 -5.80 1.65
N LEU A 71 6.73 -4.57 1.55
CA LEU A 71 6.34 -3.66 0.48
C LEU A 71 6.92 -4.14 -0.86
N TYR A 72 6.05 -4.60 -1.76
CA TYR A 72 6.41 -5.10 -3.08
C TYR A 72 6.49 -3.96 -4.10
N ALA A 73 5.46 -3.12 -4.16
CA ALA A 73 5.37 -2.01 -5.11
C ALA A 73 4.61 -0.82 -4.53
N ALA A 74 4.93 0.37 -5.01
CA ALA A 74 4.19 1.59 -4.71
C ALA A 74 4.05 2.43 -5.97
N SER A 75 2.93 3.13 -6.12
CA SER A 75 2.64 3.91 -7.30
C SER A 75 3.61 5.08 -7.40
N GLU A 76 4.24 5.22 -8.56
CA GLU A 76 5.09 6.37 -8.86
C GLU A 76 4.27 7.61 -9.20
N VAL A 77 2.99 7.39 -9.51
CA VAL A 77 2.01 8.42 -9.83
C VAL A 77 1.02 8.54 -8.69
N GLU A 78 0.51 9.75 -8.54
CA GLU A 78 -0.53 10.07 -7.58
C GLU A 78 -1.87 10.11 -8.32
N PHE A 79 -2.92 9.65 -7.66
CA PHE A 79 -4.26 9.53 -8.18
C PHE A 79 -5.19 10.59 -7.57
N GLU A 80 -6.24 10.94 -8.31
CA GLU A 80 -7.29 11.85 -7.82
C GLU A 80 -8.18 11.20 -6.74
N ASP A 81 -8.30 9.87 -6.76
CA ASP A 81 -9.22 9.12 -5.89
C ASP A 81 -8.64 7.75 -5.49
N ASP A 82 -9.11 7.22 -4.36
CA ASP A 82 -8.67 5.92 -3.83
C ASP A 82 -9.02 4.73 -4.75
N GLY A 83 -10.09 4.81 -5.52
CA GLY A 83 -10.48 3.77 -6.47
C GLY A 83 -9.45 3.56 -7.59
N HIS A 84 -8.87 4.64 -8.11
CA HIS A 84 -7.81 4.55 -9.12
C HIS A 84 -6.51 4.00 -8.54
N ALA A 85 -6.19 4.36 -7.29
CA ALA A 85 -5.03 3.84 -6.58
C ALA A 85 -5.14 2.32 -6.36
N ILE A 86 -6.30 1.83 -5.91
CA ILE A 86 -6.57 0.39 -5.77
C ILE A 86 -6.57 -0.31 -7.13
N ALA A 87 -7.19 0.27 -8.16
CA ALA A 87 -7.22 -0.33 -9.50
C ALA A 87 -5.80 -0.48 -10.09
N TRP A 88 -4.89 0.45 -9.79
CA TRP A 88 -3.48 0.29 -10.12
C TRP A 88 -2.82 -0.81 -9.29
N ALA A 89 -3.08 -0.86 -7.98
CA ALA A 89 -2.53 -1.86 -7.07
C ALA A 89 -2.95 -3.30 -7.47
N MET A 90 -4.19 -3.47 -7.96
CA MET A 90 -4.69 -4.75 -8.48
C MET A 90 -3.99 -5.24 -9.75
N GLN A 91 -3.31 -4.35 -10.49
CA GLN A 91 -2.63 -4.68 -11.75
C GLN A 91 -1.14 -5.04 -11.56
N GLN A 92 -0.61 -4.98 -10.33
CA GLN A 92 0.74 -5.42 -9.99
C GLN A 92 0.76 -6.85 -9.49
#